data_AF-L7MRH7-F1
#
_entry.id   AF-L7MRH7-F1
#
_cell.length_a   1.000
_cell.length_b   1.000
_cell.length_c   1.000
_cell.angle_alpha   90.00
_cell.angle_beta   90.00
_cell.angle_gamma   90.00
#
_symmetry.space_group_name_H-M   'P 1'
#
loop_
_entity.id
_entity.type
_entity.pdbx_description
1 polymer ?
#
loop_
_entity_poly.entity_id
_entity_poly.type
_entity_poly.pdbx_seq_one_letter_code
_entity_poly.pdbx_strand_id
1 'polypeptide(L)'
;QQKAMKSLFGDDEKDTGEESEIIPTLEPLPPHEVPGHQSVFMNEPRLSDFKQVLLREGIQAEFVGGVLVCNNQVAVRRTETGPIGLEGCLCQDFYRIRDLLYEQYAIV
;
A
#
# COMPACT_ATOMS: atom_id res chain seq x y z
N GLN A 1 -50.83 -36.14 33.81
CA GLN A 1 -49.74 -37.13 34.01
C GLN A 1 -50.23 -38.46 33.43
N GLN A 2 -49.54 -39.31 32.68
CA GLN A 2 -48.29 -39.27 31.92
C GLN A 2 -48.30 -40.58 31.09
N LYS A 3 -47.88 -40.50 29.82
CA LYS A 3 -47.35 -41.58 28.92
C LYS A 3 -48.14 -42.88 28.73
N ALA A 4 -48.52 -43.16 27.47
CA ALA A 4 -48.08 -44.34 26.72
C ALA A 4 -48.72 -44.35 25.31
N MET A 5 -48.11 -43.67 24.34
CA MET A 5 -48.26 -44.02 22.93
C MET A 5 -46.88 -44.43 22.43
N LYS A 6 -46.74 -45.74 22.28
CA LYS A 6 -45.54 -46.44 21.85
C LYS A 6 -45.47 -46.39 20.32
N SER A 7 -44.28 -46.04 19.84
CA SER A 7 -43.62 -46.51 18.62
C SER A 7 -44.36 -46.40 17.30
N LEU A 8 -44.10 -45.30 16.57
CA LEU A 8 -44.44 -45.14 15.14
C LEU A 8 -43.38 -44.34 14.36
N PHE A 9 -42.19 -44.13 14.93
CA PHE A 9 -41.08 -43.48 14.23
C PHE A 9 -40.12 -44.57 13.78
N GLY A 10 -40.22 -44.90 12.50
CA GLY A 10 -39.29 -45.79 11.82
C GLY A 10 -37.89 -45.20 11.81
N ASP A 11 -36.92 -46.09 11.95
CA ASP A 11 -35.55 -45.94 11.50
C ASP A 11 -35.50 -45.34 10.09
N ASP A 12 -35.06 -44.09 10.00
CA ASP A 12 -34.36 -43.56 8.83
C ASP A 12 -33.30 -42.60 9.37
N GLU A 13 -32.21 -43.19 9.87
CA GLU A 13 -30.91 -42.52 9.92
C GLU A 13 -30.56 -42.08 8.49
N LYS A 14 -30.89 -40.84 8.15
CA LYS A 14 -30.20 -40.12 7.09
C LYS A 14 -29.36 -39.03 7.74
N ASP A 15 -28.19 -39.49 8.16
CA ASP A 15 -26.94 -38.76 8.26
C ASP A 15 -27.00 -37.38 7.59
N THR A 16 -26.97 -36.35 8.41
CA THR A 16 -26.63 -34.98 8.05
C THR A 16 -25.18 -34.95 7.57
N GLY A 17 -24.95 -35.46 6.36
CA GLY A 17 -23.68 -35.40 5.66
C GLY A 17 -23.46 -33.98 5.16
N GLU A 18 -22.97 -33.13 6.06
CA GLU A 18 -22.15 -31.94 5.86
C GLU A 18 -21.94 -31.62 4.36
N GLU A 19 -22.79 -30.73 3.83
CA GLU A 19 -22.42 -29.92 2.68
C GLU A 19 -21.21 -29.11 3.11
N SER A 20 -20.03 -29.73 3.01
CA SER A 20 -18.78 -29.11 3.39
C SER A 20 -18.75 -27.78 2.65
N GLU A 21 -18.64 -26.71 3.43
CA GLU A 21 -18.32 -25.37 2.95
C GLU A 21 -16.96 -25.48 2.25
N ILE A 22 -16.95 -25.94 1.00
CA ILE A 22 -15.73 -26.16 0.24
C ILE A 22 -15.20 -24.77 -0.08
N ILE A 23 -14.31 -24.28 0.78
CA ILE A 23 -13.55 -23.07 0.53
C ILE A 23 -12.68 -23.39 -0.69
N PRO A 24 -12.92 -22.76 -1.84
CA PRO A 24 -12.10 -23.01 -3.01
C PRO A 24 -10.65 -22.61 -2.68
N THR A 25 -9.74 -23.59 -2.76
CA THR A 25 -8.31 -23.37 -2.60
C THR A 25 -7.66 -23.27 -3.96
N LEU A 26 -6.68 -22.37 -4.08
CA LEU A 26 -5.89 -22.23 -5.30
C LEU A 26 -4.74 -23.22 -5.28
N GLU A 27 -4.54 -23.92 -6.39
CA GLU A 27 -3.36 -24.74 -6.62
C GLU A 27 -2.23 -23.88 -7.21
N PRO A 28 -1.00 -23.99 -6.71
CA PRO A 28 0.12 -23.24 -7.25
C PRO A 28 0.43 -23.69 -8.68
N LEU A 29 0.50 -22.75 -9.61
CA LEU A 29 0.91 -23.02 -10.98
C LEU A 29 2.32 -23.62 -10.99
N PRO A 30 2.57 -24.62 -11.83
CA PRO A 30 3.90 -25.21 -11.93
C PRO A 30 4.89 -24.17 -12.50
N PRO A 31 6.19 -24.23 -12.14
CA PRO A 31 7.16 -23.15 -12.40
C PRO A 31 7.34 -22.75 -13.87
N HIS A 32 6.94 -23.63 -14.80
CA HIS A 32 7.01 -23.40 -16.24
C HIS A 32 5.82 -22.61 -16.79
N GLU A 33 4.74 -22.48 -16.02
CA GLU A 33 3.52 -21.75 -16.37
C GLU A 33 3.37 -20.45 -15.60
N VAL A 34 4.28 -20.16 -14.66
CA VAL A 34 4.31 -18.86 -13.96
C VAL A 34 4.92 -17.82 -14.92
N PRO A 35 4.14 -16.87 -15.45
CA PRO A 35 4.71 -15.79 -16.24
C PRO A 35 5.66 -15.01 -15.32
N GLY A 36 6.91 -14.81 -15.74
CA GLY A 36 7.85 -14.02 -14.96
C GLY A 36 7.30 -12.62 -14.72
N HIS A 37 7.07 -12.25 -13.46
CA HIS A 37 6.72 -10.87 -13.12
C HIS A 37 8.00 -10.03 -13.10
N GLN A 38 7.99 -8.88 -13.77
CA GLN A 38 9.04 -7.89 -13.61
C GLN A 38 9.02 -7.43 -12.15
N SER A 39 10.10 -7.69 -11.41
CA SER A 39 10.28 -7.13 -10.08
C SER A 39 10.36 -5.61 -10.19
N VAL A 40 9.29 -4.92 -9.80
CA VAL A 40 9.28 -3.46 -9.72
C VAL A 40 9.91 -3.08 -8.39
N PHE A 41 11.18 -2.70 -8.42
CA PHE A 41 11.85 -2.13 -7.26
C PHE A 41 11.35 -0.70 -7.10
N MET A 42 10.44 -0.50 -6.15
CA MET A 42 10.09 0.84 -5.70
C MET A 42 11.30 1.38 -4.94
N ASN A 43 12.15 2.12 -5.65
CA ASN A 43 13.32 2.75 -5.06
C ASN A 43 12.83 3.60 -3.88
N GLU A 44 13.43 3.43 -2.69
CA GLU A 44 13.07 4.28 -1.55
C GLU A 44 13.18 5.74 -1.98
N PRO A 45 12.24 6.62 -1.62
CA PRO A 45 12.29 8.03 -2.01
C PRO A 45 13.62 8.66 -1.59
N ARG A 46 14.52 8.84 -2.57
CA ARG A 46 15.80 9.50 -2.36
C ARG A 46 15.59 10.98 -2.59
N LEU A 47 15.76 11.77 -1.53
CA LEU A 47 15.72 13.23 -1.63
C LEU A 47 16.74 13.77 -2.65
N SER A 48 17.81 13.01 -2.95
CA SER A 48 18.80 13.37 -3.99
C SER A 48 18.19 13.42 -5.39
N ASP A 49 17.29 12.49 -5.69
CA ASP A 49 16.66 12.38 -7.01
C ASP A 49 15.59 13.47 -7.11
N PHE A 50 14.87 13.71 -6.02
CA PHE A 50 13.93 14.83 -5.92
C PHE A 50 14.62 16.19 -6.10
N LYS A 51 15.83 16.39 -5.57
CA LYS A 51 16.64 17.59 -5.84
C LYS A 51 16.85 17.83 -7.34
N GLN A 52 17.13 16.78 -8.12
CA GLN A 52 17.33 16.92 -9.57
C GLN A 52 16.04 17.33 -10.29
N VAL A 53 14.89 16.77 -9.87
CA VAL A 53 13.58 17.15 -10.40
C VAL A 53 13.29 18.62 -10.12
N LEU A 54 13.53 19.07 -8.88
CA LEU A 54 13.33 20.47 -8.50
C LEU A 54 14.21 21.43 -9.30
N LEU A 55 15.50 21.09 -9.48
CA LEU A 55 16.42 21.90 -10.29
C LEU A 55 15.98 22.00 -11.75
N ARG A 56 15.38 20.93 -12.31
CA ARG A 56 14.85 20.92 -13.68
C ARG A 56 13.63 21.83 -13.83
N GLU A 57 12.81 21.92 -12.80
CA GLU A 57 11.66 22.84 -12.72
C GLU A 57 12.06 24.29 -12.39
N GLY A 58 13.36 24.56 -12.19
CA GLY A 58 13.88 25.89 -11.86
C GLY A 58 13.79 26.25 -10.38
N ILE A 59 13.52 25.28 -9.50
CA ILE A 59 13.47 25.45 -8.05
C ILE A 59 14.87 25.16 -7.48
N GLN A 60 15.46 26.13 -6.78
CA GLN A 60 16.73 25.93 -6.10
C GLN A 60 16.52 24.99 -4.92
N ALA A 61 17.35 23.93 -4.81
CA ALA A 61 17.24 22.96 -3.73
C ALA A 61 18.62 22.63 -3.14
N GLU A 62 18.77 22.72 -1.82
CA GLU A 62 20.02 22.49 -1.09
C GLU A 62 19.83 21.52 0.08
N PHE A 63 20.83 20.68 0.34
CA PHE A 63 20.82 19.79 1.51
C PHE A 63 21.42 20.48 2.72
N VAL A 64 20.62 20.63 3.78
CA VAL A 64 21.03 21.24 5.04
C VAL A 64 20.63 20.31 6.19
N GLY A 65 21.61 19.72 6.88
CA GLY A 65 21.35 18.90 8.08
C GLY A 65 20.42 17.70 7.86
N GLY A 66 20.45 17.09 6.67
CA GLY A 66 19.58 15.97 6.30
C GLY A 66 18.18 16.36 5.81
N VAL A 67 17.94 17.66 5.59
CA VAL A 67 16.70 18.20 4.99
C VAL A 67 17.00 18.81 3.64
N LEU A 68 16.07 18.71 2.71
CA LEU A 68 16.15 19.36 1.40
C LEU A 68 15.41 20.71 1.45
N VAL A 69 16.14 21.80 1.46
CA VAL A 69 15.62 23.17 1.50
C VAL A 69 15.45 23.70 0.08
N CYS A 70 14.24 24.10 -0.28
CA CYS A 70 13.83 24.56 -1.60
C CYS A 70 13.52 26.07 -1.56
N ASN A 71 14.12 26.85 -2.47
CA ASN A 71 14.00 28.31 -2.61
C ASN A 71 14.14 29.09 -1.28
N ASN A 72 14.89 28.54 -0.31
CA ASN A 72 15.03 29.07 1.06
C ASN A 72 13.68 29.31 1.79
N GLN A 73 12.58 28.72 1.32
CA GLN A 73 11.22 28.94 1.85
C GLN A 73 10.50 27.66 2.26
N VAL A 74 10.84 26.53 1.62
CA VAL A 74 10.21 25.23 1.84
C VAL A 74 11.29 24.23 2.22
N ALA A 75 11.01 23.32 3.14
CA ALA A 75 11.93 22.32 3.64
C ALA A 75 11.26 20.94 3.55
N VAL A 76 11.95 19.98 2.94
CA VAL A 76 11.48 18.61 2.74
C VAL A 76 12.36 17.66 3.54
N ARG A 77 11.77 17.00 4.53
CA ARG A 77 12.49 16.10 5.44
C ARG A 77 11.86 14.71 5.37
N ARG A 78 12.70 13.67 5.43
CA ARG A 78 12.21 12.32 5.69
C ARG A 78 12.07 12.11 7.19
N THR A 79 10.86 11.84 7.66
CA THR A 79 10.62 11.52 9.08
C THR A 79 10.93 10.05 9.33
N GLU A 80 11.45 9.70 10.51
CA GLU A 80 11.78 8.31 10.89
C GLU A 80 10.57 7.38 10.84
N THR A 81 9.35 7.94 10.97
CA THR A 81 8.07 7.21 10.94
C THR A 81 7.59 6.84 9.53
N GLY A 82 8.34 7.15 8.47
CA GLY A 82 8.07 6.68 7.10
C GLY A 82 7.57 7.74 6.09
N PRO A 83 6.73 8.73 6.44
CA PRO A 83 6.29 9.71 5.45
C PRO A 83 7.30 10.86 5.26
N ILE A 84 7.32 11.40 4.04
CA ILE A 84 8.05 12.64 3.74
C ILE A 84 7.24 13.81 4.31
N GLY A 85 7.86 14.58 5.20
CA GLY A 85 7.32 15.83 5.72
C GLY A 85 7.72 17.01 4.84
N LEU A 86 6.76 17.88 4.57
CA LEU A 86 6.94 19.12 3.82
C LEU A 86 6.59 20.29 4.74
N GLU A 87 7.56 21.13 5.07
CA GLU A 87 7.46 22.27 5.97
C GLU A 87 7.73 23.57 5.21
N GLY A 88 7.05 24.67 5.53
CA GLY A 88 7.32 25.97 4.88
C GLY A 88 6.12 26.91 4.83
N CYS A 89 6.34 28.07 4.22
CA CYS A 89 5.28 29.05 3.97
C CYS A 89 4.36 28.57 2.84
N LEU A 90 3.05 28.80 2.97
CA LEU A 90 2.07 28.53 1.92
C LEU A 90 2.24 29.55 0.77
N CYS A 91 3.09 29.21 -0.19
CA CYS A 91 3.36 30.01 -1.38
C CYS A 91 3.23 29.15 -2.65
N GLN A 92 3.36 29.78 -3.82
CA GLN A 92 3.26 29.07 -5.10
C GLN A 92 4.28 27.93 -5.21
N ASP A 93 5.50 28.14 -4.69
CA ASP A 93 6.55 27.12 -4.67
C ASP A 93 6.16 25.93 -3.79
N PHE A 94 5.53 26.16 -2.63
CA PHE A 94 5.05 25.09 -1.75
C PHE A 94 4.08 24.15 -2.47
N TYR A 95 3.09 24.70 -3.16
CA TYR A 95 2.12 23.88 -3.90
C TYR A 95 2.78 23.14 -5.05
N ARG A 96 3.70 23.79 -5.77
CA ARG A 96 4.42 23.17 -6.88
C ARG A 96 5.32 22.01 -6.41
N ILE A 97 6.06 22.20 -5.32
CA ILE A 97 6.91 21.16 -4.72
C ILE A 97 6.05 19.99 -4.22
N ARG A 98 4.92 20.27 -3.58
CA ARG A 98 3.98 19.26 -3.10
C ARG A 98 3.43 18.41 -4.25
N ASP A 99 3.02 19.04 -5.34
CA ASP A 99 2.46 18.33 -6.50
C ASP A 99 3.53 17.44 -7.15
N LEU A 100 4.78 17.91 -7.30
CA LEU A 100 5.91 17.09 -7.77
C LEU A 100 6.22 15.91 -6.83
N LEU A 101 6.10 16.11 -5.52
CA LEU A 101 6.26 15.05 -4.51
C LEU A 101 5.21 13.96 -4.67
N TYR A 102 3.94 14.35 -4.83
CA TYR A 102 2.87 13.39 -5.07
C TYR A 102 3.01 12.69 -6.42
N GLU A 103 3.42 13.39 -7.47
CA GLU A 103 3.61 12.78 -8.80
C GLU A 103 4.68 11.67 -8.81
N GLN A 104 5.76 11.85 -8.04
CA GLN A 104 6.86 10.88 -7.99
C GLN A 104 6.69 9.79 -6.93
N TYR A 105 5.99 10.09 -5.83
CA TYR A 105 5.98 9.22 -4.63
C TYR A 105 4.59 8.85 -4.11
N ALA A 106 3.50 9.38 -4.68
CA ALA A 106 2.17 8.85 -4.43
C ALA A 106 1.94 7.60 -5.28
N ILE A 107 1.67 6.48 -4.63
CA ILE A 107 1.07 5.32 -5.29
C ILE A 107 -0.44 5.52 -5.16
N VAL A 108 -1.17 5.46 -6.27
CA VAL A 108 -2.64 5.51 -6.31
C VAL A 108 -3.20 4.10 -6.25
#